data_AF-A0A659RB62-F1
#
_entry.id   AF-A0A659RB62-F1
#
_cell.length_a   1.000
_cell.length_b   1.000
_cell.length_c   1.000
_cell.angle_alpha   90.00
_cell.angle_beta   90.00
_cell.angle_gamma   90.00
#
_symmetry.space_group_name_H-M   'P 1'
#
loop_
_entity.id
_entity.type
_entity.pdbx_description
1 polymer ?
#
loop_
_entity_poly.entity_id
_entity_poly.type
_entity_poly.pdbx_seq_one_letter_code
_entity_poly.pdbx_strand_id
1 'polypeptide(L)'
;GQLDDKEIEINLAAAPMGVENMAPPGMEEMTSQLQSMFQNLGGQKQKPRKLKIKDAMKLLVEEEAAKLVNPEELKQDAIDAVEQHGIVFIDEIDKICKRGETSGPDVSREGV
;
A
#
# COMPACT_ATOMS: atom_id res chain seq x y z
N GLY A 1 14.19 -23.43 -14.35
CA GLY A 1 14.20 -24.10 -15.66
C GLY A 1 15.54 -23.91 -16.37
N GLN A 2 15.74 -24.60 -17.50
CA GLN A 2 17.01 -24.56 -18.27
C GLN A 2 17.28 -23.19 -18.94
N LEU A 3 16.25 -22.34 -19.04
CA LEU A 3 16.34 -21.04 -19.70
C LEU A 3 16.41 -19.87 -18.70
N ASP A 4 16.34 -20.14 -17.40
CA ASP A 4 16.22 -19.13 -16.35
C ASP A 4 17.29 -18.04 -16.41
N ASP A 5 18.50 -18.42 -16.79
CA ASP A 5 19.67 -17.52 -16.87
C ASP A 5 19.82 -16.79 -18.20
N LYS A 6 19.00 -17.12 -19.21
CA LYS A 6 19.04 -16.40 -20.49
C LYS A 6 18.44 -15.01 -20.33
N GLU A 7 19.08 -14.04 -20.99
CA GLU A 7 18.56 -12.67 -21.06
C GLU A 7 17.54 -12.54 -22.19
N ILE A 8 16.45 -11.84 -21.89
CA ILE A 8 15.43 -11.44 -22.86
C ILE A 8 15.11 -9.96 -22.68
N GLU A 9 14.58 -9.35 -23.72
CA GLU A 9 14.05 -7.99 -23.69
C GLU A 9 12.53 -8.05 -23.75
N ILE A 10 11.86 -7.48 -22.75
CA ILE A 10 10.40 -7.45 -22.67
C ILE A 10 9.90 -6.06 -22.26
N ASN A 11 8.69 -5.74 -22.68
CA ASN A 11 8.00 -4.52 -22.26
C ASN A 11 7.37 -4.78 -20.90
N LEU A 12 7.77 -3.99 -19.91
CA LEU A 12 7.21 -4.03 -18.56
C LEU A 12 6.66 -2.66 -18.20
N ALA A 13 5.64 -2.63 -17.33
CA ALA A 13 5.17 -1.37 -16.75
C ALA A 13 6.35 -0.59 -16.15
N ALA A 14 6.54 0.64 -16.62
CA ALA A 14 7.60 1.48 -16.09
C ALA A 14 7.20 1.99 -14.71
N ALA A 15 8.07 1.78 -13.71
CA ALA A 15 7.95 2.48 -12.45
C ALA A 15 7.94 4.00 -12.73
N PRO A 16 6.95 4.74 -12.22
CA PRO A 16 6.88 6.18 -12.37
C PRO A 16 8.18 6.78 -11.85
N MET A 17 8.76 7.71 -12.61
CA MET A 17 9.92 8.46 -12.12
C MET A 17 9.52 9.14 -10.82
N GLY A 18 10.10 8.69 -9.72
CA GLY A 18 9.90 9.26 -8.41
C GLY A 18 10.34 10.70 -8.44
N VAL A 19 9.39 11.63 -8.44
CA VAL A 19 9.67 12.96 -7.94
C VAL A 19 9.82 12.77 -6.44
N GLU A 20 11.07 12.58 -6.01
CA GLU A 20 11.45 12.55 -4.61
C GLU A 20 11.26 13.98 -4.08
N ASN A 21 10.01 14.33 -3.78
CA ASN A 21 9.69 15.60 -3.17
C ASN A 21 10.05 15.50 -1.69
N MET A 22 11.01 16.32 -1.26
CA MET A 22 11.19 16.73 0.13
C MET A 22 9.86 17.32 0.63
N ALA A 23 8.98 16.47 1.16
CA ALA A 23 7.75 16.91 1.78
C ALA A 23 8.06 17.44 3.20
N PRO A 24 7.53 18.62 3.59
CA PRO A 24 7.59 19.09 4.96
C PRO A 24 6.96 18.07 5.94
N PRO A 25 7.46 17.97 7.19
CA PRO A 25 6.91 17.05 8.18
C PRO A 25 5.40 17.27 8.37
N GLY A 26 4.62 16.19 8.36
CA GLY A 26 3.16 16.23 8.48
C GLY A 26 2.38 16.27 7.16
N MET A 27 3.04 16.28 6.00
CA MET A 27 2.39 16.16 4.68
C MET A 27 2.72 14.87 3.91
N GLU A 28 3.38 13.91 4.56
CA GLU A 28 3.87 12.66 3.94
C GLU A 28 2.74 11.78 3.36
N GLU A 29 1.60 11.71 4.06
CA GLU A 29 0.47 10.90 3.62
C GLU A 29 -0.24 11.53 2.40
N MET A 30 -0.36 12.86 2.41
CA MET A 30 -0.96 13.61 1.30
C MET A 30 -0.08 13.52 0.04
N THR A 31 1.24 13.58 0.17
CA THR A 31 2.14 13.46 -0.98
C THR A 31 2.12 12.05 -1.57
N SER A 32 2.04 11.00 -0.74
CA SER A 32 1.88 9.61 -1.19
C SER A 32 0.58 9.39 -1.98
N GLN A 33 -0.53 9.94 -1.48
CA GLN A 33 -1.83 9.83 -2.15
C GLN A 33 -1.85 10.59 -3.49
N LEU A 34 -1.28 11.79 -3.53
CA LEU A 34 -1.14 12.57 -4.77
C LEU A 34 -0.28 11.85 -5.80
N GLN A 35 0.86 11.28 -5.38
CA GLN A 35 1.69 10.46 -6.26
C GLN A 35 0.87 9.31 -6.86
N SER A 36 0.15 8.55 -6.03
CA SER A 36 -0.69 7.43 -6.48
C SER A 36 -1.76 7.87 -7.50
N MET A 37 -2.38 9.03 -7.30
CA MET A 37 -3.32 9.62 -8.26
C MET A 37 -2.63 10.00 -9.59
N PHE A 38 -1.46 10.65 -9.54
CA PHE A 38 -0.70 11.00 -10.75
C PHE A 38 -0.25 9.77 -11.54
N GLN A 39 0.07 8.67 -10.87
CA GLN A 39 0.40 7.40 -11.51
C GLN A 39 -0.80 6.81 -12.25
N ASN A 40 -1.99 6.87 -11.66
CA ASN A 40 -3.22 6.41 -12.29
C ASN A 40 -3.65 7.27 -13.50
N LEU A 41 -3.42 8.59 -13.46
CA LEU A 41 -3.74 9.50 -14.58
C LEU A 41 -2.69 9.54 -15.69
N GLY A 42 -1.40 9.34 -15.37
CA GLY A 42 -0.28 9.48 -16.30
C GLY A 42 -0.17 8.39 -17.38
N GLY A 43 -1.03 7.37 -17.31
CA GLY A 43 -1.04 6.22 -18.21
C GLY A 43 0.06 5.21 -17.92
N GLN A 44 -0.26 3.92 -18.03
CA GLN A 44 0.70 2.83 -17.90
C GLN A 44 1.62 2.78 -19.13
N LYS A 45 2.68 3.60 -19.13
CA LYS A 45 3.72 3.49 -20.17
C LYS A 45 4.57 2.26 -19.88
N GLN A 46 4.48 1.25 -20.74
CA GLN A 46 5.44 0.16 -20.74
C GLN A 46 6.77 0.63 -21.34
N LYS A 47 7.90 0.17 -20.78
CA LYS A 47 9.24 0.40 -21.32
C LYS A 47 9.94 -0.93 -21.58
N PRO A 48 10.70 -1.05 -22.68
CA PRO A 48 11.51 -2.23 -22.92
C PRO A 48 12.61 -2.30 -21.85
N ARG A 49 12.76 -3.49 -21.25
CA ARG A 49 13.75 -3.77 -20.22
C ARG A 49 14.40 -5.11 -20.52
N LYS A 50 15.72 -5.15 -20.43
CA LYS A 50 16.51 -6.38 -20.61
C LYS A 50 16.79 -7.01 -19.25
N LEU A 51 16.38 -8.26 -19.05
CA LEU A 51 16.53 -9.00 -17.80
C LEU A 51 16.54 -10.51 -18.04
N LYS A 52 16.89 -11.28 -17.01
CA LYS A 52 16.85 -12.75 -17.05
C LYS A 52 15.42 -13.26 -17.09
N ILE A 53 15.19 -14.39 -17.77
CA ILE A 53 13.87 -15.04 -17.87
C ILE A 53 13.28 -15.33 -16.49
N LYS A 54 14.11 -15.74 -15.52
CA LYS A 54 13.65 -16.01 -14.15
C LYS A 54 13.02 -14.80 -13.46
N ASP A 55 13.60 -13.62 -13.68
CA ASP A 55 13.13 -12.38 -13.05
C ASP A 55 11.95 -11.79 -13.84
N ALA A 56 12.00 -11.89 -15.17
CA ALA A 56 10.89 -11.53 -16.05
C ALA A 56 9.61 -12.29 -15.69
N MET A 57 9.71 -13.59 -15.41
CA MET A 57 8.56 -14.41 -15.05
C MET A 57 7.85 -13.90 -13.79
N LYS A 58 8.60 -13.50 -12.75
CA LYS A 58 8.00 -12.96 -11.52
C LYS A 58 7.23 -11.68 -11.78
N LEU A 59 7.84 -10.75 -12.52
CA LEU A 59 7.22 -9.45 -12.83
C LEU A 59 5.96 -9.60 -13.71
N LEU A 60 6.01 -10.49 -14.70
CA LEU A 60 4.86 -10.77 -15.56
C LEU A 60 3.72 -11.43 -14.78
N VAL A 61 4.03 -12.34 -13.85
CA VAL A 61 3.01 -12.97 -13.00
C VAL A 61 2.33 -11.92 -12.12
N GLU A 62 3.07 -10.99 -11.53
CA GLU A 62 2.49 -9.89 -10.75
C GLU A 62 1.60 -8.98 -11.60
N GLU A 63 2.05 -8.62 -12.81
CA GLU A 63 1.28 -7.76 -13.72
C GLU A 63 -0.03 -8.42 -14.18
N GLU A 64 0.01 -9.71 -14.54
CA GLU A 64 -1.18 -10.43 -14.97
C GLU A 64 -2.12 -10.77 -13.80
N ALA A 65 -1.58 -11.09 -12.62
CA ALA A 65 -2.38 -11.29 -11.42
C ALA A 65 -3.19 -10.04 -11.07
N ALA A 66 -2.58 -8.86 -11.17
CA ALA A 66 -3.27 -7.59 -10.93
C ALA A 66 -4.41 -7.32 -11.93
N LYS A 67 -4.33 -7.82 -13.17
CA LYS A 67 -5.39 -7.70 -14.20
C LYS A 67 -6.54 -8.68 -13.99
N LEU A 68 -6.26 -9.84 -13.39
CA LEU A 68 -7.26 -10.88 -13.15
C LEU A 68 -8.20 -10.58 -11.98
N VAL A 69 -7.81 -9.67 -11.10
CA VAL A 69 -8.58 -9.28 -9.92
C VAL A 69 -9.33 -7.98 -10.18
N ASN A 70 -10.63 -7.95 -9.86
CA ASN A 70 -11.40 -6.72 -9.87
C ASN A 70 -11.14 -5.92 -8.57
N PRO A 71 -10.50 -4.74 -8.64
CA PRO A 71 -10.15 -3.99 -7.45
C PRO A 71 -11.36 -3.45 -6.68
N GLU A 72 -12.51 -3.22 -7.35
CA GLU A 72 -13.71 -2.74 -6.68
C GLU A 72 -14.41 -3.85 -5.90
N GLU A 73 -14.47 -5.06 -6.48
CA GLU A 73 -14.99 -6.25 -5.80
C GLU A 73 -14.12 -6.62 -4.60
N LEU A 74 -12.79 -6.61 -4.76
CA LEU A 74 -11.85 -6.89 -3.67
C LEU A 74 -11.98 -5.88 -2.52
N LYS A 75 -12.20 -4.59 -2.81
CA LYS A 75 -12.44 -3.58 -1.77
C LYS A 75 -13.74 -3.85 -1.03
N GLN A 76 -14.80 -4.19 -1.75
CA GLN A 76 -16.09 -4.49 -1.12
C GLN A 76 -15.99 -5.72 -0.23
N ASP A 77 -15.37 -6.81 -0.71
CA ASP A 77 -15.14 -8.02 0.07
C ASP A 77 -14.32 -7.74 1.33
N ALA A 78 -13.32 -6.86 1.23
CA ALA A 78 -12.50 -6.46 2.38
C ALA A 78 -13.31 -5.67 3.42
N ILE A 79 -14.21 -4.79 2.98
CA ILE A 79 -15.13 -4.07 3.88
C ILE A 79 -16.05 -5.08 4.59
N ASP A 80 -16.71 -5.94 3.82
CA ASP A 80 -17.64 -6.94 4.35
C ASP A 80 -16.92 -7.87 5.35
N ALA A 81 -15.70 -8.30 5.05
CA ALA A 81 -14.89 -9.13 5.94
C ALA A 81 -14.53 -8.42 7.25
N VAL A 82 -14.16 -7.14 7.20
CA VAL A 82 -13.86 -6.35 8.40
C VAL A 82 -15.11 -6.10 9.23
N GLU A 83 -16.25 -5.84 8.58
CA GLU A 83 -17.53 -5.64 9.29
C GLU A 83 -18.01 -6.90 10.00
N GLN A 84 -17.91 -8.07 9.36
CA GLN A 84 -18.46 -9.33 9.92
C GLN A 84 -17.46 -10.10 10.79
N HIS A 85 -16.16 -9.94 10.54
CA HIS A 85 -15.11 -10.76 11.16
C HIS A 85 -13.96 -9.94 11.75
N GLY A 86 -14.07 -8.61 11.76
CA GLY A 86 -13.04 -7.73 12.31
C GLY A 86 -12.78 -7.99 13.79
N ILE A 87 -11.51 -8.10 14.15
CA ILE A 87 -11.05 -8.23 15.53
C ILE A 87 -10.09 -7.09 15.82
N VAL A 88 -10.42 -6.28 16.82
CA VAL A 88 -9.53 -5.21 17.31
C VAL A 88 -8.98 -5.63 18.67
N PHE A 89 -7.66 -5.67 18.78
CA PHE A 89 -6.97 -5.85 20.05
C PHE A 89 -6.41 -4.51 20.52
N ILE A 90 -6.86 -4.06 21.69
CA ILE A 90 -6.35 -2.84 22.33
C ILE A 90 -5.46 -3.29 23.49
N ASP A 91 -4.16 -3.12 23.33
CA ASP A 91 -3.19 -3.42 24.37
C ASP A 91 -3.11 -2.30 25.41
N GLU A 92 -2.78 -2.66 26.64
CA GLU A 92 -2.55 -1.72 27.76
C GLU A 92 -3.68 -0.69 27.96
N ILE A 93 -4.94 -1.08 27.69
CA ILE A 93 -6.12 -0.23 27.90
C ILE A 93 -6.23 0.27 29.35
N ASP A 94 -5.66 -0.47 30.30
CA ASP A 94 -5.58 -0.11 31.70
C ASP A 94 -4.73 1.13 31.99
N LYS A 95 -3.79 1.50 31.08
CA LYS A 95 -2.99 2.72 31.21
C LYS A 95 -3.75 4.01 30.91
N ILE A 96 -4.88 3.91 30.20
CA ILE A 96 -5.76 5.06 29.90
C ILE A 96 -6.96 5.14 30.84
N CYS A 97 -7.24 4.09 31.63
CA CYS A 97 -8.28 4.12 32.66
C CYS A 97 -7.80 4.85 33.93
N LYS A 98 -8.60 5.81 34.44
CA LYS A 98 -8.32 6.48 35.72
C LYS A 98 -8.43 5.49 36.87
N ARG A 99 -7.35 5.30 37.65
CA ARG A 99 -7.42 4.67 38.98
C ARG A 99 -7.76 5.75 40.02
N GLY A 100 -9.04 5.87 40.39
CA GLY A 100 -9.57 6.52 41.60
C GLY A 100 -9.07 7.93 42.00
N GLU A 101 -9.99 8.90 42.03
CA GLU A 101 -9.90 10.17 42.78
C GLU A 101 -8.54 10.89 42.79
N THR A 102 -8.11 11.48 41.67
CA THR A 102 -7.18 12.62 41.73
C THR A 102 -7.49 13.60 40.61
N SER A 103 -8.01 14.76 40.99
CA SER A 103 -8.39 15.87 40.11
C SER A 103 -7.16 16.51 39.46
N GLY A 104 -7.01 16.33 38.14
CA GLY A 104 -6.13 17.10 37.23
C GLY A 104 -5.29 16.23 36.27
N PRO A 105 -4.71 16.78 35.17
CA PRO A 105 -5.30 17.60 34.10
C PRO A 105 -6.18 16.71 33.19
N ASP A 106 -7.49 16.88 33.30
CA ASP A 106 -8.45 15.79 33.10
C ASP A 106 -9.18 15.79 31.74
N VAL A 107 -8.83 16.64 30.78
CA VAL A 107 -9.73 16.89 29.64
C VAL A 107 -9.14 16.45 28.30
N SER A 108 -7.86 16.10 28.23
CA SER A 108 -7.21 15.71 26.96
C SER A 108 -7.07 14.19 26.76
N ARG A 109 -7.50 13.38 27.73
CA ARG A 109 -7.37 11.91 27.74
C ARG A 109 -8.70 11.17 27.64
N GLU A 110 -9.82 11.88 27.72
CA GLU A 110 -11.17 11.29 27.68
C GLU A 110 -11.79 11.27 26.27
N GLY A 111 -11.08 11.83 25.28
CA GLY A 111 -11.58 11.99 23.91
C GLY A 111 -11.07 10.96 22.90
N VAL A 112 -10.56 9.81 23.35
CA VAL A 112 -9.97 8.76 22.49
C VAL A 112 -10.71 7.45 22.67
#